data_AF-A0A0Q6JJS1-F1
#
_entry.id   AF-A0A0Q6JJS1-F1
#
_cell.length_a   1.000
_cell.length_b   1.000
_cell.length_c   1.000
_cell.angle_alpha   90.00
_cell.angle_beta   90.00
_cell.angle_gamma   90.00
#
_symmetry.space_group_name_H-M   'P 1'
#
loop_
_entity.id
_entity.type
_entity.pdbx_description
1 polymer ?
#
loop_
_entity_poly.entity_id
_entity_poly.type
_entity_poly.pdbx_seq_one_letter_code
_entity_poly.pdbx_strand_id
1 'polypeptide(L)' 'MKTPVVTVIGVVIALLGLLFALQGFGVIGGSAMSNTSTWSILGPIILIVGVAIVVVSRRRGV' A
#
# COMPACT_ATOMS: atom_id res chain seq x y z
N MET A 1 18.95 -3.63 -19.48
CA MET A 1 17.55 -3.81 -19.00
C MET A 1 17.47 -3.22 -17.60
N LYS A 2 16.83 -2.08 -17.41
CA LYS A 2 16.64 -1.52 -16.06
C LYS A 2 15.48 -2.30 -15.45
N THR A 3 15.77 -3.21 -14.54
CA THR A 3 14.79 -4.09 -13.93
C THR A 3 13.87 -3.24 -13.06
N PRO A 4 12.56 -3.07 -13.38
CA PRO A 4 11.65 -2.15 -12.69
C PRO A 4 11.20 -2.68 -11.32
N VAL A 5 12.05 -3.48 -10.67
CA VAL A 5 11.75 -4.23 -9.44
C VAL A 5 11.28 -3.30 -8.33
N VAL A 6 11.91 -2.12 -8.20
CA VAL A 6 11.53 -1.13 -7.17
C VAL A 6 10.12 -0.58 -7.43
N THR A 7 9.77 -0.35 -8.71
CA THR A 7 8.42 0.07 -9.09
C THR A 7 7.40 -1.01 -8.76
N VAL A 8 7.70 -2.28 -9.06
CA VAL A 8 6.81 -3.41 -8.74
C VAL A 8 6.61 -3.53 -7.23
N ILE A 9 7.68 -3.44 -6.45
CA ILE A 9 7.62 -3.46 -4.98
C ILE A 9 6.73 -2.32 -4.47
N GLY A 10 6.91 -1.09 -4.99
CA GLY A 10 6.08 0.04 -4.61
C GLY A 10 4.59 -0.17 -4.91
N VAL A 11 4.26 -0.75 -6.06
CA VAL A 11 2.88 -1.09 -6.43
C VAL A 11 2.29 -2.13 -5.46
N VAL A 12 3.04 -3.19 -5.15
CA VAL A 12 2.58 -4.23 -4.20
C VAL A 12 2.31 -3.63 -2.83
N ILE A 13 3.23 -2.80 -2.33
CA ILE A 13 3.06 -2.10 -1.05
C ILE A 13 1.80 -1.21 -1.07
N ALA A 14 1.59 -0.44 -2.15
CA ALA A 14 0.43 0.42 -2.29
C ALA A 14 -0.89 -0.38 -2.26
N LEU A 15 -0.95 -1.49 -2.99
CA LEU A 15 -2.12 -2.36 -3.04
C LEU A 15 -2.41 -3.02 -1.69
N LEU A 16 -1.38 -3.47 -0.96
CA LEU A 16 -1.53 -4.02 0.38
C LEU A 16 -2.02 -2.94 1.38
N GLY A 17 -1.46 -1.73 1.30
CA GLY A 17 -1.93 -0.61 2.11
C GLY A 17 -3.39 -0.27 1.86
N LEU A 18 -3.83 -0.26 0.59
CA LEU A 18 -5.23 -0.07 0.23
C LEU A 18 -6.11 -1.19 0.79
N LEU A 19 -5.73 -2.46 0.62
CA LEU A 19 -6.46 -3.59 1.17
C LEU A 19 -6.64 -3.46 2.69
N PHE A 20 -5.57 -3.15 3.40
CA PHE A 20 -5.61 -2.99 4.85
C PHE A 20 -6.43 -1.78 5.29
N ALA A 21 -6.40 -0.67 4.54
CA ALA A 21 -7.24 0.48 4.81
C ALA A 21 -8.72 0.10 4.67
N LEU A 22 -9.08 -0.57 3.57
CA LEU A 22 -10.44 -1.04 3.32
C LEU A 22 -10.90 -2.06 4.37
N GLN A 23 -9.99 -2.90 4.87
CA GLN A 23 -10.28 -3.77 6.01
C GLN A 23 -10.53 -2.97 7.29
N GLY A 24 -9.62 -2.06 7.64
CA GLY A 24 -9.75 -1.19 8.81
C GLY A 24 -11.08 -0.44 8.85
N PHE A 25 -11.47 0.16 7.72
CA PHE A 25 -12.74 0.88 7.58
C PHE A 25 -13.98 0.00 7.50
N GLY A 26 -13.83 -1.33 7.48
CA GLY A 26 -14.96 -2.26 7.43
C GLY A 26 -15.57 -2.47 6.04
N VAL A 27 -14.96 -1.94 4.98
CA VAL A 27 -15.38 -2.19 3.59
C VAL A 27 -15.07 -3.64 3.20
N ILE A 28 -13.92 -4.16 3.64
CA ILE A 28 -13.52 -5.57 3.45
C ILE A 28 -13.53 -6.29 4.81
N GLY A 29 -14.46 -7.23 4.96
CA GLY A 29 -14.70 -7.98 6.20
C GLY A 29 -13.98 -9.33 6.29
N GLY A 30 -14.21 -10.04 7.40
CA GLY A 30 -13.90 -11.46 7.53
C GLY A 30 -12.51 -11.79 8.08
N SER A 31 -11.77 -10.80 8.60
CA SER A 31 -10.46 -11.03 9.23
C SER A 31 -10.35 -10.29 10.56
N ALA A 32 -9.30 -10.62 11.33
CA ALA A 32 -8.93 -9.89 12.55
C ALA A 32 -8.54 -8.42 12.31
N MET A 33 -8.45 -8.00 11.04
CA MET A 33 -8.10 -6.63 10.65
C MET A 33 -9.32 -5.72 10.46
N SER A 34 -10.52 -6.30 10.36
CA SER A 34 -11.73 -5.57 9.98
C SER A 34 -12.29 -4.70 11.10
N ASN A 35 -12.77 -3.49 10.76
CA ASN A 35 -13.40 -2.54 11.71
C ASN A 35 -12.50 -2.18 12.91
N THR A 36 -11.21 -1.97 12.67
CA THR A 36 -10.25 -1.61 13.71
C THR A 36 -9.56 -0.29 13.41
N SER A 37 -9.29 0.52 14.44
CA SER A 37 -8.54 1.78 14.31
C SER A 37 -7.11 1.54 13.85
N THR A 38 -6.50 0.41 14.24
CA THR A 38 -5.14 0.03 13.85
C THR A 38 -4.98 0.00 12.32
N TRP A 39 -5.83 -0.77 11.63
CA TRP A 39 -5.71 -0.93 10.18
C TRP A 39 -6.31 0.25 9.41
N SER A 40 -7.25 0.99 10.01
CA SER A 40 -7.76 2.26 9.46
C SER A 40 -6.69 3.34 9.39
N ILE A 41 -5.68 3.30 10.27
CA ILE A 41 -4.57 4.25 10.30
C ILE A 41 -3.37 3.70 9.52
N LEU A 42 -2.98 2.45 9.77
CA LEU A 42 -1.80 1.85 9.12
C LEU A 42 -1.99 1.64 7.62
N GLY A 43 -3.19 1.23 7.18
CA GLY A 43 -3.49 1.00 5.76
C GLY A 43 -3.19 2.23 4.89
N PRO A 44 -3.76 3.41 5.20
CA PRO A 44 -3.45 4.66 4.49
C PRO A 44 -1.96 5.04 4.52
N ILE A 45 -1.27 4.84 5.65
CA ILE A 45 0.17 5.10 5.74
C ILE A 45 0.95 4.21 4.78
N ILE A 46 0.69 2.89 4.78
CA ILE A 46 1.33 1.92 3.90
C ILE A 46 1.03 2.26 2.43
N LEU A 47 -0.22 2.63 2.12
CA LEU A 47 -0.62 3.07 0.78
C LEU A 47 0.21 4.27 0.31
N ILE A 48 0.32 5.31 1.14
CA ILE A 48 1.10 6.52 0.84
C ILE A 48 2.58 6.17 0.61
N VAL A 49 3.17 5.32 1.44
CA VAL A 49 4.57 4.87 1.28
C VAL A 49 4.76 4.13 -0.04
N GLY A 50 3.87 3.19 -0.37
CA GLY A 50 3.93 2.46 -1.65
C GLY A 50 3.84 3.39 -2.85
N VAL A 51 2.90 4.35 -2.83
CA VAL A 51 2.76 5.38 -3.86
C VAL A 51 4.02 6.23 -3.96
N ALA A 52 4.59 6.66 -2.84
CA ALA A 52 5.81 7.45 -2.81
C ALA A 52 6.99 6.69 -3.46
N ILE A 53 7.14 5.39 -3.18
CA ILE A 53 8.16 4.55 -3.83
C ILE A 53 7.95 4.54 -5.35
N VAL A 54 6.72 4.27 -5.83
CA VAL A 54 6.43 4.27 -7.28
C VAL A 54 6.77 5.60 -7.93
N VAL A 55 6.39 6.72 -7.30
CA VAL A 55 6.65 8.06 -7.83
C VAL A 55 8.14 8.35 -7.88
N VAL A 56 8.89 8.02 -6.83
CA VAL A 56 10.34 8.25 -6.76
C VAL A 56 11.10 7.35 -7.74
N SER A 57 10.74 6.07 -7.86
CA SER A 57 11.34 5.14 -8.81
C SER A 57 11.17 5.61 -10.25
N ARG A 58 9.95 6.03 -10.61
CA ARG A 58 9.67 6.61 -11.94
C ARG A 58 10.48 7.87 -12.21
N ARG A 59 10.63 8.75 -11.22
CA ARG A 59 11.44 9.99 -11.34
C ARG A 59 12.93 9.71 -11.49
N ARG A 60 13.45 8.68 -10.83
CA ARG A 60 14.88 8.29 -10.86
C ARG A 60 15.21 7.36 -12.03
N GLY A 61 14.21 6.91 -12.79
CA GLY A 61 14.38 6.01 -13.92
C GLY A 61 14.97 4.65 -13.52
N VAL A 62 14.58 4.16 -12.33
CA VAL A 62 15.00 2.87 -11.73
C VAL A 62 13.84 1.88 -11.64
#